data_AF-A0A0A2VKW9-F1
#
_entry.id   AF-A0A0A2VKW9-F1
#
_cell.length_a   1.000
_cell.length_b   1.000
_cell.length_c   1.000
_cell.angle_alpha   90.00
_cell.angle_beta   90.00
_cell.angle_gamma   90.00
#
_symmetry.space_group_name_H-M   'P 1'
#
loop_
_entity.id
_entity.type
_entity.pdbx_description
1 polymer ?
#
loop_
_entity_poly.entity_id
_entity_poly.type
_entity_poly.pdbx_seq_one_letter_code
_entity_poly.pdbx_strand_id
1 'polypeptide(L)'
;MRHTHLHHEYMQIHVADSAARLQACHYLRSLCADPILHQYRLRRTRLTLPPLLAMHNQRSLADLITRSIFLTHTSVVSRRLARSLVSIRLSRRLAARPSPEALVERAVLPPECVPGMATVHVVPGLVAKRKAIEKERVKDGLRRWIAAKWRGEVQEREEMVRHHDEVRGVGRVWRLTRFWEQVGRGEHHLAIR
;
A
#
# COMPACT_ATOMS: atom_id res chain seq x y z
N MET A 1 48.81 -34.06 -0.45
CA MET A 1 49.46 -32.75 -0.22
C MET A 1 48.56 -31.56 -0.62
N ARG A 2 47.32 -31.46 -0.09
CA ARG A 2 46.41 -30.31 -0.34
C ARG A 2 45.59 -29.89 0.88
N HIS A 3 45.94 -30.36 2.08
CA HIS A 3 45.24 -30.00 3.33
C HIS A 3 45.93 -28.86 4.09
N THR A 4 47.17 -28.50 3.78
CA THR A 4 47.92 -27.45 4.49
C THR A 4 47.64 -26.04 3.98
N HIS A 5 47.12 -25.87 2.76
CA HIS A 5 46.85 -24.55 2.18
C HIS A 5 45.60 -23.87 2.75
N LEU A 6 44.55 -24.63 3.03
CA LEU A 6 43.29 -24.06 3.55
C LEU A 6 43.40 -23.59 5.01
N HIS A 7 44.27 -24.23 5.81
CA HIS A 7 44.54 -23.77 7.18
C HIS A 7 45.21 -22.39 7.23
N HIS A 8 45.88 -21.98 6.15
CA HIS A 8 46.57 -20.68 6.08
C HIS A 8 45.61 -19.53 5.75
N GLU A 9 44.59 -19.78 4.92
CA GLU A 9 43.59 -18.77 4.52
C GLU A 9 42.57 -18.45 5.63
N TYR A 10 42.09 -19.45 6.37
CA TYR A 10 41.13 -19.21 7.46
C TYR A 10 41.75 -18.49 8.68
N MET A 11 43.07 -18.60 8.87
CA MET A 11 43.76 -17.85 9.92
C MET A 11 43.95 -16.36 9.57
N GLN A 12 43.89 -16.00 8.28
CA GLN A 12 44.05 -14.60 7.83
C GLN A 12 42.83 -13.72 8.15
N ILE A 13 41.61 -14.27 8.17
CA ILE A 13 40.39 -13.46 8.26
C ILE A 13 40.14 -12.94 9.70
N HIS A 14 40.45 -13.71 10.74
CA HIS A 14 40.37 -13.23 12.13
C HIS A 14 41.53 -12.31 12.56
N VAL A 15 42.64 -12.34 11.81
CA VAL A 15 43.80 -11.48 12.05
C VAL A 15 43.64 -10.12 11.35
N ALA A 16 42.88 -10.03 10.26
CA ALA A 16 42.74 -8.80 9.47
C ALA A 16 42.08 -7.63 10.21
N ASP A 17 41.00 -7.86 10.98
CA ASP A 17 40.31 -6.79 11.74
C ASP A 17 41.09 -6.32 12.99
N SER A 18 42.02 -7.16 13.47
CA SER A 18 42.95 -6.79 14.55
C SER A 18 44.27 -6.20 14.02
N ALA A 19 44.63 -6.44 12.76
CA ALA A 19 45.89 -5.97 12.16
C ALA A 19 46.00 -4.44 12.09
N ALA A 20 44.89 -3.72 11.84
CA ALA A 20 44.88 -2.26 11.84
C ALA A 20 45.16 -1.67 13.24
N ARG A 21 44.68 -2.32 14.31
CA ARG A 21 44.98 -1.93 15.71
C ARG A 21 46.39 -2.37 16.16
N LEU A 22 46.88 -3.49 15.62
CA LEU A 22 48.21 -4.05 15.94
C LEU A 22 49.35 -3.32 15.20
N GLN A 23 49.07 -2.65 14.07
CA GLN A 23 50.04 -1.84 13.33
C GLN A 23 50.49 -0.59 14.08
N ALA A 24 49.67 -0.06 15.01
CA ALA A 24 50.00 1.15 15.77
C ALA A 24 50.98 0.91 16.94
N CYS A 25 51.18 -0.34 17.37
CA CYS A 25 52.02 -0.68 18.53
C CYS A 25 53.03 -1.79 18.20
N HIS A 26 54.31 -1.45 18.09
CA HIS A 26 55.41 -2.40 17.81
C HIS A 26 55.45 -3.57 18.81
N TYR A 27 55.14 -3.31 20.09
CA TYR A 27 55.07 -4.31 21.14
C TYR A 27 53.93 -5.34 20.95
N LEU A 28 52.76 -4.89 20.50
CA LEU A 28 51.66 -5.82 20.21
C LEU A 28 51.96 -6.66 18.96
N ARG A 29 52.74 -6.12 18.03
CA ARG A 29 53.22 -6.85 16.85
C ARG A 29 54.22 -7.93 17.22
N SER A 30 55.16 -7.65 18.13
CA SER A 30 56.10 -8.66 18.65
C SER A 30 55.37 -9.74 19.44
N LEU A 31 54.39 -9.39 20.28
CA LEU A 31 53.55 -10.36 20.99
C LEU A 31 52.67 -11.20 20.07
N CYS A 32 52.24 -10.67 18.92
CA CYS A 32 51.47 -11.46 17.95
C CYS A 32 52.35 -12.43 17.14
N ALA A 33 53.66 -12.15 17.04
CA ALA A 33 54.65 -13.02 16.42
C ALA A 33 55.37 -13.94 17.44
N ASP A 34 55.05 -13.82 18.74
CA ASP A 34 55.60 -14.69 19.78
C ASP A 34 55.20 -16.15 19.52
N PRO A 35 56.18 -17.07 19.38
CA PRO A 35 55.92 -18.47 19.06
C PRO A 35 55.05 -19.17 20.11
N ILE A 36 55.15 -18.79 21.39
CA ILE A 36 54.40 -19.41 22.48
C ILE A 36 52.92 -19.01 22.37
N LEU A 37 52.65 -17.71 22.28
CA LEU A 37 51.28 -17.19 22.13
C LEU A 37 50.64 -17.66 20.82
N HIS A 38 51.43 -17.76 19.75
CA HIS A 38 50.98 -18.32 18.48
C HIS A 38 50.51 -19.78 18.66
N GLN A 39 51.28 -20.61 19.36
CA GLN A 39 50.92 -22.00 19.60
C GLN A 39 49.63 -22.14 20.44
N TYR A 40 49.46 -21.31 21.47
CA TYR A 40 48.23 -21.29 22.28
C TYR A 40 47.01 -20.84 21.47
N ARG A 41 47.15 -19.78 20.66
CA ARG A 41 46.06 -19.32 19.78
C ARG A 41 45.68 -20.39 18.78
N LEU A 42 46.65 -21.08 18.19
CA LEU A 42 46.43 -22.15 17.24
C LEU A 42 45.77 -23.38 17.88
N ARG A 43 46.15 -23.74 19.13
CA ARG A 43 45.45 -24.77 19.90
C ARG A 43 44.00 -24.37 20.19
N ARG A 44 43.77 -23.12 20.61
CA ARG A 44 42.43 -22.60 20.89
C ARG A 44 41.54 -22.61 19.65
N THR A 45 42.04 -22.09 18.52
CA THR A 45 41.27 -22.10 17.26
C THR A 45 40.98 -23.52 16.79
N ARG A 46 41.93 -24.46 16.91
CA ARG A 46 41.69 -25.88 16.61
C ARG A 46 40.59 -26.50 17.46
N LEU A 47 40.40 -26.06 18.71
CA LEU A 47 39.32 -26.55 19.58
C LEU A 47 37.98 -25.85 19.32
N THR A 48 37.99 -24.55 19.02
CA THR A 48 36.75 -23.76 18.88
C THR A 48 36.15 -23.79 17.48
N LEU A 49 36.98 -23.89 16.43
CA LEU A 49 36.54 -23.75 15.04
C LEU A 49 35.74 -24.95 14.51
N PRO A 50 36.10 -26.23 14.79
CA PRO A 50 35.32 -27.37 14.33
C PRO A 50 33.85 -27.37 14.74
N PRO A 51 33.46 -27.13 16.01
CA PRO A 51 32.04 -27.10 16.38
C PRO A 51 31.30 -25.91 15.74
N LEU A 52 31.96 -24.75 15.59
CA LEU A 52 31.34 -23.59 14.94
C LEU A 52 31.08 -23.83 13.46
N LEU A 53 32.01 -24.46 12.73
CA LEU A 53 31.81 -24.84 11.33
C LEU A 53 30.75 -25.94 11.19
N ALA A 54 30.71 -26.91 12.11
CA ALA A 54 29.68 -27.95 12.13
C ALA A 54 28.27 -27.36 12.31
N MET A 55 28.11 -26.31 13.14
CA MET A 55 26.84 -25.59 13.28
C MET A 55 26.54 -24.67 12.08
N HIS A 56 27.55 -24.08 11.44
CA HIS A 56 27.36 -23.22 10.26
C HIS A 56 27.01 -23.98 8.97
N ASN A 57 27.31 -25.28 8.90
CA ASN A 57 26.91 -26.16 7.79
C ASN A 57 25.39 -26.43 7.73
N GLN A 58 24.57 -25.85 8.61
CA GLN A 58 23.11 -25.98 8.57
C GLN A 58 22.45 -25.30 7.37
N ARG A 59 23.08 -24.28 6.78
CA ARG A 59 22.50 -23.55 5.63
C ARG A 59 23.15 -24.01 4.33
N SER A 60 22.33 -24.55 3.44
CA SER A 60 22.77 -24.92 2.11
C SER A 60 23.17 -23.68 1.30
N LEU A 61 24.10 -23.85 0.35
CA LEU A 61 24.46 -22.78 -0.59
C LEU A 61 23.24 -22.24 -1.33
N ALA A 62 22.27 -23.10 -1.65
CA ALA A 62 21.01 -22.70 -2.26
C ALA A 62 20.18 -21.76 -1.37
N ASP A 63 20.12 -22.00 -0.05
CA ASP A 63 19.45 -21.09 0.90
C ASP A 63 20.16 -19.73 0.97
N LEU A 64 21.50 -19.73 0.95
CA LEU A 64 22.28 -18.49 0.94
C LEU A 64 22.08 -17.67 -0.35
N ILE A 65 21.99 -18.34 -1.51
CA ILE A 65 21.68 -17.70 -2.79
C ILE A 65 20.24 -17.16 -2.79
N THR A 66 19.28 -17.94 -2.29
CA THR A 66 17.86 -17.55 -2.21
C THR A 66 17.67 -16.33 -1.32
N ARG A 67 18.37 -16.27 -0.18
CA ARG A 67 18.37 -15.09 0.72
C ARG A 67 19.20 -13.93 0.19
N SER A 68 19.83 -14.09 -0.98
CA SER A 68 20.74 -13.11 -1.59
C SER A 68 21.95 -12.71 -0.73
N ILE A 69 22.36 -13.59 0.17
CA ILE A 69 23.56 -13.43 1.01
C ILE A 69 24.80 -13.79 0.18
N PHE A 70 24.74 -14.90 -0.56
CA PHE A 70 25.77 -15.28 -1.51
C PHE A 70 25.36 -14.87 -2.92
N LEU A 71 26.20 -14.08 -3.58
CA LEU A 71 25.96 -13.61 -4.94
C LEU A 71 26.91 -14.31 -5.91
N THR A 72 26.35 -15.05 -6.86
CA THR A 72 27.10 -15.57 -7.99
C THR A 72 27.46 -14.43 -8.95
N HIS A 73 28.51 -14.61 -9.76
CA HIS A 73 28.88 -13.64 -10.80
C HIS A 73 27.69 -13.27 -11.70
N THR A 74 26.88 -14.27 -12.08
CA THR A 74 25.67 -14.06 -12.89
C THR A 74 24.64 -13.19 -12.18
N SER A 75 24.44 -13.36 -10.87
CA SER A 75 23.53 -12.53 -10.07
C SER A 75 24.01 -11.07 -9.96
N VAL A 76 25.33 -10.85 -9.91
CA VAL A 76 25.90 -9.50 -9.89
C VAL A 76 25.69 -8.81 -11.24
N VAL A 77 25.99 -9.50 -12.33
CA VAL A 77 25.79 -8.98 -13.70
C VAL A 77 24.30 -8.71 -13.97
N SER A 78 23.41 -9.65 -13.61
CA SER A 78 21.97 -9.48 -13.81
C SER A 78 21.40 -8.29 -13.03
N ARG A 79 21.86 -8.06 -11.79
CA ARG A 79 21.49 -6.87 -11.00
C ARG A 79 21.94 -5.57 -11.65
N ARG A 80 23.15 -5.52 -12.19
CA ARG A 80 23.65 -4.33 -12.92
C ARG A 80 22.79 -4.02 -14.13
N LEU A 81 22.49 -5.06 -14.93
CA LEU A 81 21.62 -4.93 -16.10
C LEU A 81 20.20 -4.51 -15.71
N ALA A 82 19.61 -5.14 -14.69
CA ALA A 82 18.28 -4.78 -14.19
C ALA A 82 18.22 -3.30 -13.74
N ARG A 83 19.22 -2.82 -13.00
CA ARG A 83 19.31 -1.40 -12.60
C ARG A 83 19.41 -0.46 -13.81
N SER A 84 20.23 -0.82 -14.81
CA SER A 84 20.34 -0.04 -16.04
C SER A 84 19.00 0.05 -16.78
N LEU A 85 18.30 -1.08 -16.93
CA LEU A 85 16.98 -1.11 -17.57
C LEU A 85 15.93 -0.31 -16.80
N VAL A 86 15.91 -0.40 -15.47
CA VAL A 86 15.02 0.41 -14.62
C VAL A 86 15.35 1.90 -14.77
N SER A 87 16.63 2.27 -14.81
CA SER A 87 17.07 3.65 -15.02
C SER A 87 16.59 4.20 -16.37
N ILE A 88 16.76 3.44 -17.46
CA ILE A 88 16.28 3.81 -18.80
C ILE A 88 14.75 3.94 -18.83
N ARG A 89 14.03 3.02 -18.18
CA ARG A 89 12.56 3.09 -18.10
C ARG A 89 12.12 4.32 -17.31
N LEU A 90 12.78 4.61 -16.20
CA LEU A 90 12.45 5.76 -15.36
C LEU A 90 12.73 7.06 -16.08
N SER A 91 13.88 7.21 -16.75
CA SER A 91 14.21 8.43 -17.49
C SER A 91 13.18 8.73 -18.59
N ARG A 92 12.76 7.71 -19.34
CA ARG A 92 11.68 7.84 -20.34
C ARG A 92 10.34 8.23 -19.71
N ARG A 93 9.96 7.62 -18.58
CA ARG A 93 8.71 7.92 -17.87
C ARG A 93 8.70 9.31 -17.24
N LEU A 94 9.84 9.78 -16.75
CA LEU A 94 9.99 11.12 -16.21
C LEU A 94 9.95 12.20 -17.30
N ALA A 95 10.54 11.93 -18.47
CA ALA A 95 10.43 12.82 -19.63
C ALA A 95 8.99 12.95 -20.13
N ALA A 96 8.22 11.86 -20.12
CA ALA A 96 6.80 11.85 -20.49
C ALA A 96 5.86 12.17 -19.32
N ARG A 97 6.36 12.77 -18.23
CA ARG A 97 5.56 13.04 -17.03
C ARG A 97 4.51 14.13 -17.32
N PRO A 98 3.21 13.87 -17.08
CA PRO A 98 2.18 14.90 -17.23
C PRO A 98 2.37 16.03 -16.20
N SER A 99 2.00 17.26 -16.60
CA SER A 99 2.00 18.41 -15.69
C SER A 99 0.97 18.21 -14.57
N PRO A 100 1.17 18.84 -13.39
CA PRO A 100 0.19 18.76 -12.30
C PRO A 100 -1.19 19.30 -12.71
N GLU A 101 -1.23 20.32 -13.58
CA GLU A 101 -2.46 20.87 -14.15
C GLU A 101 -3.22 19.82 -14.97
N ALA A 102 -2.54 19.09 -15.86
CA ALA A 102 -3.15 18.01 -16.64
C ALA A 102 -3.68 16.86 -15.76
N LEU A 103 -3.13 16.67 -14.56
CA LEU A 103 -3.65 15.70 -13.58
C LEU A 103 -4.93 16.20 -12.89
N VAL A 104 -5.05 17.52 -12.70
CA VAL A 104 -6.27 18.15 -12.16
C VAL A 104 -7.39 18.11 -13.20
N GLU A 105 -7.09 18.43 -14.47
CA GLU A 105 -8.04 18.33 -15.59
C GLU A 105 -8.62 16.92 -15.74
N ARG A 106 -7.79 15.89 -15.53
CA ARG A 106 -8.21 14.48 -15.55
C ARG A 106 -8.87 14.01 -14.25
N ALA A 107 -9.12 14.92 -13.31
CA ALA A 107 -9.68 14.63 -11.99
C ALA A 107 -8.91 13.58 -11.16
N VAL A 108 -7.62 13.37 -11.45
CA VAL A 108 -6.74 12.47 -10.70
C VAL A 108 -6.27 13.15 -9.41
N LEU A 109 -5.91 14.42 -9.51
CA LEU A 109 -5.45 15.23 -8.38
C LEU A 109 -6.46 16.35 -8.07
N PRO A 110 -6.83 16.58 -6.81
CA PRO A 110 -7.63 17.74 -6.45
C PRO A 110 -6.86 19.05 -6.69
N PRO A 111 -7.52 20.12 -7.18
CA PRO A 111 -6.85 21.40 -7.46
C PRO A 111 -6.21 22.01 -6.22
N GLU A 112 -6.80 21.77 -5.03
CA GLU A 112 -6.30 22.26 -3.74
C GLU A 112 -4.93 21.68 -3.32
N CYS A 113 -4.50 20.58 -3.94
CA CYS A 113 -3.19 19.98 -3.69
C CYS A 113 -2.08 20.63 -4.52
N VAL A 114 -2.42 21.38 -5.58
CA VAL A 114 -1.45 21.94 -6.51
C VAL A 114 -1.19 23.40 -6.14
N PRO A 115 0.07 23.77 -5.82
CA PRO A 115 0.41 25.17 -5.56
C PRO A 115 0.02 26.07 -6.74
N GLY A 116 -0.65 27.19 -6.45
CA GLY A 116 -1.06 28.16 -7.46
C GLY A 116 -2.39 27.87 -8.17
N MET A 117 -3.00 26.70 -7.97
CA MET A 117 -4.26 26.33 -8.64
C MET A 117 -5.51 26.49 -7.75
N ALA A 118 -5.32 26.67 -6.44
CA ALA A 118 -6.39 26.97 -5.49
C ALA A 118 -5.99 28.11 -4.56
N THR A 119 -6.99 28.84 -4.06
CA THR A 119 -6.80 29.93 -3.08
C THR A 119 -6.28 29.43 -1.73
N VAL A 120 -6.65 28.20 -1.35
CA VAL A 120 -6.19 27.53 -0.14
C VAL A 120 -5.51 26.23 -0.52
N HIS A 121 -4.21 26.15 -0.26
CA HIS A 121 -3.47 24.91 -0.43
C HIS A 121 -3.78 23.97 0.75
N VAL A 122 -4.30 22.78 0.44
CA VAL A 122 -4.51 21.72 1.41
C VAL A 122 -3.45 20.63 1.26
N VAL A 123 -2.89 20.19 2.39
CA VAL A 123 -1.95 19.07 2.42
C VAL A 123 -2.68 17.79 1.98
N PRO A 124 -2.10 16.97 1.07
CA PRO A 124 -2.77 15.79 0.52
C PRO A 124 -3.39 14.85 1.56
N GLY A 125 -2.75 14.69 2.74
CA GLY A 125 -3.24 13.85 3.83
C GLY A 125 -4.57 14.31 4.46
N LEU A 126 -4.99 15.56 4.25
CA LEU A 126 -6.23 16.12 4.80
C LEU A 126 -7.36 16.19 3.78
N VAL A 127 -7.06 16.06 2.48
CA VAL A 127 -8.04 16.29 1.42
C VAL A 127 -9.20 15.31 1.46
N ALA A 128 -8.92 14.04 1.78
CA ALA A 128 -9.97 13.03 1.93
C ALA A 128 -10.95 13.39 3.06
N LYS A 129 -10.44 13.88 4.21
CA LYS A 129 -11.28 14.29 5.34
C LYS A 129 -12.11 15.52 4.99
N ARG A 130 -11.50 16.53 4.38
CA ARG A 130 -12.20 17.75 3.93
C ARG A 130 -13.33 17.41 2.95
N LYS A 131 -13.04 16.62 1.91
CA LYS A 131 -14.04 16.19 0.92
C LYS A 131 -15.15 15.35 1.55
N ALA A 132 -14.85 14.51 2.53
CA ALA A 132 -15.88 13.75 3.25
C ALA A 132 -16.81 14.68 4.03
N ILE A 133 -16.27 15.66 4.75
CA ILE A 133 -17.06 16.67 5.46
C ILE A 133 -17.91 17.47 4.48
N GLU A 134 -17.34 17.93 3.38
CA GLU A 134 -18.05 18.70 2.36
C GLU A 134 -19.19 17.89 1.72
N LYS A 135 -18.93 16.61 1.42
CA LYS A 135 -19.95 15.69 0.91
C LYS A 135 -21.12 15.52 1.89
N GLU A 136 -20.85 15.34 3.18
CA GLU A 136 -21.93 15.24 4.17
C GLU A 136 -22.69 16.56 4.32
N ARG A 137 -22.01 17.71 4.29
CA ARG A 137 -22.68 19.02 4.28
C ARG A 137 -23.62 19.18 3.09
N VAL A 138 -23.20 18.76 1.90
CA VAL A 138 -24.03 18.80 0.69
C VAL A 138 -25.23 17.85 0.84
N LYS A 139 -25.03 16.63 1.34
CA LYS A 139 -26.12 15.67 1.58
C LYS A 139 -27.14 16.22 2.58
N ASP A 140 -26.69 16.82 3.66
CA ASP A 140 -27.57 17.39 4.68
C ASP A 140 -28.28 18.66 4.20
N GLY A 141 -27.62 19.46 3.35
CA GLY A 141 -28.25 20.56 2.63
C GLY A 141 -29.37 20.06 1.72
N LEU A 142 -29.10 19.03 0.91
CA LEU A 142 -30.07 18.46 -0.02
C LEU A 142 -31.26 17.82 0.71
N ARG A 143 -31.02 17.09 1.81
CA ARG A 143 -32.09 16.53 2.65
C ARG A 143 -33.02 17.61 3.19
N ARG A 144 -32.46 18.72 3.68
CA ARG A 144 -33.25 19.86 4.18
C ARG A 144 -34.03 20.54 3.06
N TRP A 145 -33.43 20.73 1.88
CA TRP A 145 -34.12 21.31 0.72
C TRP A 145 -35.27 20.42 0.24
N ILE A 146 -35.03 19.11 0.13
CA ILE A 146 -36.08 18.13 -0.23
C ILE A 146 -37.22 18.20 0.80
N ALA A 147 -36.88 18.31 2.09
CA ALA A 147 -37.87 18.38 3.15
C ALA A 147 -38.74 19.63 3.11
N ALA A 148 -38.13 20.79 2.87
CA ALA A 148 -38.79 22.08 2.99
C ALA A 148 -39.48 22.52 1.70
N LYS A 149 -38.84 22.31 0.55
CA LYS A 149 -39.31 22.82 -0.76
C LYS A 149 -39.94 21.73 -1.60
N TRP A 150 -39.20 20.65 -1.85
CA TRP A 150 -39.66 19.61 -2.77
C TRP A 150 -40.91 18.89 -2.25
N ARG A 151 -40.93 18.48 -0.97
CA ARG A 151 -42.12 17.80 -0.40
C ARG A 151 -43.36 18.70 -0.38
N GLY A 152 -43.21 19.98 -0.08
CA GLY A 152 -44.32 20.94 -0.13
C GLY A 152 -44.85 21.11 -1.55
N GLU A 153 -43.98 21.37 -2.52
CA GLU A 153 -44.37 21.56 -3.93
C GLU A 153 -44.95 20.29 -4.57
N VAL A 154 -44.43 19.11 -4.21
CA VAL A 154 -45.00 17.82 -4.65
C VAL A 154 -46.35 17.58 -3.99
N GLN A 155 -46.49 17.86 -2.70
CA GLN A 155 -47.74 17.66 -1.99
C GLN A 155 -48.83 18.61 -2.50
N GLU A 156 -48.53 19.88 -2.73
CA GLU A 156 -49.46 20.84 -3.35
C GLU A 156 -49.87 20.41 -4.77
N ARG A 157 -48.94 19.87 -5.56
CA ARG A 157 -49.25 19.31 -6.89
C ARG A 157 -50.11 18.06 -6.81
N GLU A 158 -49.82 17.14 -5.88
CA GLU A 158 -50.64 15.95 -5.64
C GLU A 158 -52.04 16.31 -5.14
N GLU A 159 -52.18 17.34 -4.31
CA GLU A 159 -53.45 17.87 -3.82
C GLU A 159 -54.24 18.55 -4.95
N MET A 160 -53.58 19.32 -5.83
CA MET A 160 -54.21 19.89 -7.03
C MET A 160 -54.68 18.80 -8.01
N VAL A 161 -53.88 17.75 -8.24
CA VAL A 161 -54.28 16.62 -9.09
C VAL A 161 -55.46 15.87 -8.46
N ARG A 162 -55.42 15.61 -7.15
CA ARG A 162 -56.56 15.01 -6.43
C ARG A 162 -57.82 15.86 -6.55
N HIS A 163 -57.71 17.17 -6.34
CA HIS A 163 -58.85 18.07 -6.44
C HIS A 163 -59.41 18.12 -7.87
N HIS A 164 -58.55 18.15 -8.87
CA HIS A 164 -58.95 18.08 -10.27
C HIS A 164 -59.65 16.74 -10.61
N ASP A 165 -59.15 15.62 -10.11
CA ASP A 165 -59.74 14.29 -10.29
C ASP A 165 -61.08 14.14 -9.54
N GLU A 166 -61.24 14.82 -8.40
CA GLU A 166 -62.49 14.89 -7.64
C GLU A 166 -63.55 15.74 -8.38
N VAL A 167 -63.17 16.92 -8.88
CA VAL A 167 -64.05 17.81 -9.65
C VAL A 167 -64.50 17.17 -10.96
N ARG A 168 -63.60 16.45 -11.65
CA ARG A 168 -63.95 15.65 -12.85
C ARG A 168 -64.66 14.33 -12.52
N GLY A 169 -64.78 13.96 -11.24
CA GLY A 169 -65.46 12.74 -10.80
C GLY A 169 -64.72 11.44 -11.10
N VAL A 170 -63.47 11.51 -11.57
CA VAL A 170 -62.63 10.36 -11.93
C VAL A 170 -62.41 9.46 -10.71
N GLY A 171 -62.25 10.02 -9.51
CA GLY A 171 -62.12 9.24 -8.26
C GLY A 171 -63.37 8.46 -7.84
N ARG A 172 -64.56 8.78 -8.37
CA ARG A 172 -65.79 8.00 -8.16
C ARG A 172 -65.91 6.87 -9.19
N VAL A 173 -65.60 7.17 -10.45
CA VAL A 173 -65.54 6.17 -11.53
C VAL A 173 -64.47 5.12 -11.21
N TRP A 174 -63.27 5.55 -10.83
CA TRP A 174 -62.17 4.66 -10.45
C TRP A 174 -62.49 3.80 -9.23
N ARG A 175 -63.18 4.33 -8.21
CA ARG A 175 -63.69 3.53 -7.08
C ARG A 175 -64.75 2.51 -7.50
N LEU A 176 -65.66 2.87 -8.41
CA LEU A 176 -66.61 1.93 -8.99
C LEU A 176 -65.90 0.84 -9.80
N THR A 177 -64.95 1.22 -10.66
CA THR A 177 -64.16 0.28 -11.47
C THR A 177 -63.39 -0.69 -10.58
N ARG A 178 -62.70 -0.20 -9.53
CA ARG A 178 -62.02 -1.06 -8.57
C ARG A 178 -62.96 -1.95 -7.77
N PHE A 179 -64.12 -1.43 -7.36
CA PHE A 179 -65.15 -2.22 -6.68
C PHE A 179 -65.65 -3.35 -7.57
N TRP A 180 -65.97 -3.09 -8.84
CA TRP A 180 -66.39 -4.11 -9.80
C TRP A 180 -65.27 -5.10 -10.14
N GLU A 181 -64.02 -4.66 -10.22
CA GLU A 181 -62.85 -5.54 -10.35
C GLU A 181 -62.67 -6.45 -9.13
N GLN A 182 -62.96 -5.96 -7.92
CA GLN A 182 -62.84 -6.72 -6.67
C GLN A 182 -64.01 -7.69 -6.46
N VAL A 183 -65.21 -7.31 -6.88
CA VAL A 183 -66.39 -8.20 -6.97
C VAL A 183 -66.16 -9.30 -8.00
N GLY A 184 -65.56 -8.98 -9.16
CA GLY A 184 -65.19 -9.97 -10.18
C GLY A 184 -64.07 -10.94 -9.75
N ARG A 185 -63.27 -10.58 -8.74
CA ARG A 185 -62.25 -11.44 -8.12
C ARG A 185 -62.78 -12.26 -6.95
N GLY A 186 -64.04 -12.09 -6.53
CA GLY A 186 -64.69 -12.89 -5.49
C GLY A 186 -64.28 -12.58 -4.05
N GLU A 187 -63.70 -11.41 -3.78
CA GLU A 187 -63.12 -11.07 -2.46
C GLU A 187 -64.13 -10.55 -1.42
N HIS A 188 -65.40 -10.38 -1.77
CA HIS A 188 -66.44 -9.89 -0.84
C HIS A 188 -67.28 -11.04 -0.25
N HIS A 189 -66.70 -11.76 0.71
CA HIS A 189 -67.46 -12.38 1.79
C HIS A 189 -67.00 -11.76 3.11
N LEU A 190 -67.98 -11.37 3.94
CA LEU A 190 -67.85 -10.86 5.33
C LEU A 190 -67.71 -9.33 5.49
N ALA A 191 -68.86 -8.65 5.51
CA ALA A 191 -69.20 -7.66 6.54
C ALA A 191 -70.60 -7.08 6.28
N ILE A 192 -71.64 -7.85 6.62
CA ILE A 192 -72.97 -7.31 6.92
C ILE A 192 -73.30 -7.75 8.34
N ARG A 193 -73.32 -6.79 9.25
CA ARG A 193 -74.09 -6.86 10.49
C ARG A 193 -74.59 -5.45 10.79
#